data_AF-A0A151AI70-F1
#
_entry.id   AF-A0A151AI70-F1
#
_cell.length_a   1.000
_cell.length_b   1.000
_cell.length_c   1.000
_cell.angle_alpha   90.00
_cell.angle_beta   90.00
_cell.angle_gamma   90.00
#
_symmetry.space_group_name_H-M   'P 1'
#
loop_
_entity.id
_entity.type
_entity.pdbx_description
1 polymer ?
#
loop_
_entity_poly.entity_id
_entity_poly.type
_entity_poly.pdbx_seq_one_letter_code
_entity_poly.pdbx_strand_id
1 'polypeptide(L)'
;MTDDTARTTAIETDIVARTAEDAGIDEEELADALELLDADLKGYHSEFEDNTYVTVEDRRAYAVDPDEWESLFEPHDLGESLENATRRAHERQAEALFVASKGDSTSLEDGSGVVAGIDTAERFD
;
A
#
# COMPACT_ATOMS: atom_id res chain seq x y z
N MET A 1 21.99 16.37 -13.35
CA MET A 1 21.24 16.63 -12.10
C MET A 1 20.07 15.68 -12.18
N THR A 2 20.27 14.46 -11.69
CA THR A 2 19.17 13.50 -11.54
C THR A 2 18.61 13.80 -10.18
N ASP A 3 17.39 14.31 -10.15
CA ASP A 3 16.63 14.49 -8.93
C ASP A 3 16.29 13.07 -8.45
N ASP A 4 17.22 12.45 -7.72
CA ASP A 4 17.04 11.18 -7.02
C ASP A 4 16.23 11.50 -5.75
N THR A 5 15.06 12.09 -5.93
CA THR A 5 14.07 12.14 -4.86
C THR A 5 13.58 10.71 -4.76
N ALA A 6 14.15 9.95 -3.83
CA ALA A 6 13.68 8.61 -3.52
C ALA A 6 12.17 8.70 -3.27
N ARG A 7 11.36 8.19 -4.21
CA ARG A 7 9.91 8.10 -4.03
C ARG A 7 9.67 7.36 -2.73
N THR A 8 9.12 8.06 -1.75
CA THR A 8 8.93 7.50 -0.42
C THR A 8 7.52 6.96 -0.35
N THR A 9 7.29 5.82 -0.99
CA THR A 9 6.04 5.06 -0.86
C THR A 9 6.17 4.05 0.27
N ALA A 10 5.05 3.62 0.84
CA ALA A 10 5.04 2.53 1.82
C ALA A 10 5.29 1.13 1.22
N ILE A 11 5.34 1.04 -0.12
CA ILE A 11 5.61 -0.19 -0.87
C ILE A 11 7.09 -0.25 -1.26
N GLU A 12 7.72 -1.39 -1.02
CA GLU A 12 9.12 -1.62 -1.35
C GLU A 12 9.35 -1.65 -2.87
N THR A 13 10.46 -1.06 -3.31
CA THR A 13 10.82 -0.94 -4.73
C THR A 13 10.84 -2.29 -5.46
N ASP A 14 11.32 -3.36 -4.82
CA ASP A 14 11.30 -4.71 -5.39
C ASP A 14 9.87 -5.22 -5.64
N ILE A 15 8.90 -4.84 -4.80
CA ILE A 15 7.48 -5.18 -5.00
C ILE A 15 6.89 -4.35 -6.14
N VAL A 16 7.22 -3.06 -6.23
CA VAL A 16 6.80 -2.19 -7.34
C VAL A 16 7.30 -2.75 -8.67
N ALA A 17 8.61 -2.95 -8.82
CA ALA A 17 9.24 -3.47 -10.03
C ALA A 17 8.62 -4.80 -10.46
N ARG A 18 8.48 -5.75 -9.54
CA ARG A 18 7.86 -7.05 -9.82
C ARG A 18 6.38 -6.93 -10.22
N THR A 19 5.65 -5.99 -9.63
CA THR A 19 4.23 -5.80 -9.96
C THR A 19 4.04 -5.14 -11.31
N ALA A 20 4.88 -4.17 -11.65
CA ALA A 20 4.91 -3.55 -12.97
C ALA A 20 5.24 -4.60 -14.06
N GLU A 21 6.27 -5.42 -13.85
CA GLU A 21 6.61 -6.53 -14.76
C GLU A 21 5.44 -7.52 -14.95
N ASP A 22 4.83 -7.97 -13.86
CA ASP A 22 3.72 -8.94 -13.92
C ASP A 22 2.46 -8.39 -14.61
N ALA A 23 2.19 -7.09 -14.44
CA ALA A 23 1.06 -6.40 -15.05
C ALA A 23 1.34 -5.89 -16.47
N GLY A 24 2.61 -5.86 -16.89
CA GLY A 24 3.02 -5.32 -18.19
C GLY A 24 2.83 -3.81 -18.29
N ILE A 25 2.98 -3.09 -17.18
CA ILE A 25 2.90 -1.62 -17.11
C ILE A 25 4.26 -1.00 -16.81
N ASP A 26 4.36 0.31 -16.97
CA ASP A 26 5.57 1.05 -16.64
C ASP A 26 5.79 1.12 -15.12
N GLU A 27 7.03 0.90 -14.67
CA GLU A 27 7.37 0.91 -13.25
C GLU A 27 7.25 2.31 -12.63
N GLU A 28 7.63 3.36 -13.38
CA GLU A 28 7.50 4.73 -12.90
C GLU A 28 6.04 5.14 -12.80
N GLU A 29 5.21 4.76 -13.78
CA GLU A 29 3.76 4.98 -13.75
C GLU A 29 3.09 4.32 -12.53
N LEU A 30 3.48 3.08 -12.21
CA LEU A 30 2.99 2.39 -11.01
C LEU A 30 3.47 3.08 -9.72
N ALA A 31 4.74 3.48 -9.68
CA ALA A 31 5.31 4.14 -8.50
C ALA A 31 4.64 5.50 -8.24
N ASP A 32 4.33 6.27 -9.29
CA ASP A 32 3.61 7.55 -9.19
C ASP A 32 2.18 7.35 -8.67
N ALA A 33 1.49 6.30 -9.14
CA ALA A 33 0.15 5.95 -8.64
C ALA A 33 0.17 5.56 -7.15
N LEU A 34 1.18 4.77 -6.74
CA LEU A 34 1.36 4.37 -5.34
C LEU A 34 1.70 5.54 -4.43
N GLU A 35 2.52 6.49 -4.88
CA GLU A 35 2.83 7.70 -4.11
C GLU A 35 1.59 8.58 -3.92
N LEU A 36 0.78 8.75 -4.97
CA LEU A 36 -0.46 9.50 -4.90
C LEU A 36 -1.44 8.86 -3.89
N LEU A 37 -1.59 7.55 -3.95
CA LEU A 37 -2.48 6.81 -3.04
C LEU A 37 -1.96 6.79 -1.60
N ASP A 38 -0.64 6.67 -1.37
CA ASP A 38 -0.04 6.70 -0.04
C ASP A 38 -0.29 8.06 0.67
N ALA A 39 -0.26 9.17 -0.07
CA ALA A 39 -0.59 10.49 0.46
C ALA A 39 -2.03 10.56 0.99
N ASP A 40 -2.98 9.96 0.27
CA ASP A 40 -4.38 9.91 0.68
C ASP A 40 -4.59 8.93 1.83
N LEU A 41 -3.99 7.73 1.76
CA LEU A 41 -4.08 6.72 2.81
C LEU A 41 -3.50 7.18 4.15
N LYS A 42 -2.48 8.06 4.14
CA LYS A 42 -1.99 8.74 5.35
C LYS A 42 -3.06 9.60 6.02
N GLY A 43 -4.01 10.16 5.27
CA GLY A 43 -5.17 10.86 5.82
C GLY A 43 -6.23 9.93 6.39
N TYR A 44 -6.40 8.75 5.79
CA TYR A 44 -7.44 7.77 6.13
C TYR A 44 -6.99 6.71 7.15
N HIS A 45 -5.71 6.65 7.50
CA HIS A 45 -5.16 5.53 8.27
C HIS A 45 -5.87 5.29 9.62
N SER A 46 -6.39 6.36 10.25
CA SER A 46 -7.17 6.27 11.49
C SER A 46 -8.52 5.54 11.33
N GLU A 47 -9.11 5.59 10.14
CA GLU A 47 -10.38 4.93 9.82
C GLU A 47 -10.20 3.42 9.69
N PHE A 48 -9.00 2.96 9.35
CA PHE A 48 -8.66 1.54 9.27
C PHE A 48 -8.20 0.94 10.60
N GLU A 49 -8.08 1.72 11.69
CA GLU A 49 -7.57 1.19 12.97
C GLU A 49 -8.51 0.21 13.66
N ASP A 50 -9.80 0.23 13.31
CA ASP A 50 -10.78 -0.76 13.75
C ASP A 50 -10.61 -2.12 13.04
N ASN A 51 -9.92 -2.15 11.90
CA ASN A 51 -9.56 -3.36 11.18
C ASN A 51 -8.36 -4.08 11.83
N THR A 52 -8.13 -5.33 11.43
CA THR A 52 -6.89 -6.03 11.84
C THR A 52 -5.69 -5.39 11.15
N TYR A 53 -4.68 -4.98 11.92
CA TYR A 53 -3.47 -4.40 11.35
C TYR A 53 -2.18 -4.87 12.03
N VAL A 54 -1.08 -4.70 11.29
CA VAL A 54 0.29 -4.85 11.78
C VAL A 54 1.08 -3.58 11.49
N THR A 55 1.97 -3.19 12.41
CA THR A 55 2.90 -2.08 12.22
C THR A 55 4.32 -2.63 12.22
N VAL A 56 5.07 -2.31 11.17
CA VAL A 56 6.47 -2.71 11.01
C VAL A 56 7.22 -1.48 10.51
N GLU A 57 8.16 -1.00 11.31
CA GLU A 57 8.85 0.28 11.06
C GLU A 57 7.85 1.44 10.91
N ASP A 58 7.98 2.27 9.88
CA ASP A 58 7.11 3.41 9.59
C ASP A 58 5.98 3.05 8.60
N ARG A 59 5.61 1.77 8.56
CA ARG A 59 4.58 1.23 7.66
C ARG A 59 3.55 0.48 8.47
N ARG A 60 2.29 0.61 8.05
CA ARG A 60 1.19 -0.15 8.62
C ARG A 60 0.42 -0.87 7.52
N ALA A 61 0.19 -2.16 7.73
CA ALA A 61 -0.63 -2.98 6.85
C ALA A 61 -1.95 -3.32 7.56
N TYR A 62 -3.05 -3.13 6.86
CA TYR A 62 -4.42 -3.35 7.30
C TYR A 62 -5.05 -4.48 6.48
N ALA A 63 -5.90 -5.27 7.12
CA ALA A 63 -6.83 -6.18 6.46
C ALA A 63 -8.18 -5.48 6.35
N VAL A 64 -8.47 -4.91 5.19
CA VAL A 64 -9.65 -4.07 4.94
C VAL A 64 -10.69 -4.88 4.15
N ASP A 65 -11.97 -4.52 4.28
CA ASP A 65 -13.01 -5.09 3.43
C ASP A 65 -12.74 -4.80 1.94
N PRO A 66 -12.91 -5.77 1.02
CA PRO A 66 -12.63 -5.55 -0.40
C PRO A 66 -13.45 -4.42 -1.04
N ASP A 67 -14.72 -4.24 -0.65
CA ASP A 67 -15.58 -3.17 -1.20
C ASP A 67 -15.11 -1.79 -0.70
N GLU A 68 -14.65 -1.71 0.57
CA GLU A 68 -14.02 -0.51 1.13
C GLU A 68 -12.71 -0.18 0.42
N TRP A 69 -11.91 -1.20 0.07
CA TRP A 69 -10.67 -1.02 -0.68
C TRP A 69 -10.91 -0.49 -2.10
N GLU A 70 -11.91 -1.02 -2.81
CA GLU A 70 -12.26 -0.58 -4.17
C GLU A 70 -12.74 0.88 -4.21
N SER A 71 -13.49 1.30 -3.19
CA SER A 71 -14.03 2.66 -3.10
C SER A 71 -12.95 3.75 -3.00
N LEU A 72 -11.73 3.40 -2.54
CA LEU A 72 -10.62 4.34 -2.40
C LEU A 72 -9.99 4.74 -3.74
N PHE A 73 -10.22 3.97 -4.80
CA PHE A 73 -9.69 4.26 -6.14
C PHE A 73 -10.60 5.16 -6.98
N GLU A 74 -11.90 5.21 -6.67
CA GLU A 74 -12.90 6.05 -7.35
C GLU A 74 -12.47 7.52 -7.58
N PRO A 75 -11.81 8.22 -6.64
CA PRO A 75 -11.39 9.61 -6.86
C PRO A 75 -10.19 9.78 -7.80
N HIS A 76 -9.40 8.74 -8.06
CA HIS A 76 -8.12 8.85 -8.78
C HIS A 76 -8.23 8.60 -10.29
N ASP A 77 -9.35 8.04 -10.78
CA ASP A 77 -9.58 7.68 -12.20
C ASP A 77 -8.35 6.98 -12.84
N LEU A 78 -7.71 6.09 -12.07
CA LEU A 78 -6.62 5.27 -12.56
C LEU A 78 -7.23 4.26 -13.53
N GLY A 79 -6.74 4.19 -14.76
CA GLY A 79 -7.23 3.19 -15.70
C GLY A 79 -7.16 1.78 -15.11
N GLU A 80 -8.09 0.91 -15.48
CA GLU A 80 -8.28 -0.43 -14.88
C GLU A 80 -6.98 -1.23 -14.66
N SER A 81 -6.04 -1.19 -15.62
CA SER A 81 -4.74 -1.88 -15.48
C SER A 81 -3.87 -1.32 -14.35
N LEU A 82 -3.81 0.01 -14.23
CA LEU A 82 -2.99 0.71 -13.23
C LEU A 82 -3.62 0.56 -11.84
N GLU A 83 -4.95 0.63 -11.74
CA GLU A 83 -5.69 0.36 -10.51
C GLU A 83 -5.41 -1.07 -10.00
N ASN A 84 -5.57 -2.07 -10.88
CA ASN A 84 -5.30 -3.47 -10.53
C ASN A 84 -3.85 -3.71 -10.09
N ALA A 85 -2.88 -3.07 -10.77
CA ALA A 85 -1.48 -3.18 -10.39
C ALA A 85 -1.21 -2.50 -9.04
N THR A 86 -1.82 -1.35 -8.78
CA THR A 86 -1.72 -0.64 -7.50
C THR A 86 -2.26 -1.49 -6.36
N ARG A 87 -3.48 -2.04 -6.51
CA ARG A 87 -4.08 -2.99 -5.55
C ARG A 87 -3.16 -4.16 -5.25
N ARG A 88 -2.64 -4.79 -6.30
CA ARG A 88 -1.77 -5.96 -6.17
C ARG A 88 -0.44 -5.65 -5.47
N ALA A 89 0.10 -4.45 -5.66
CA ALA A 89 1.31 -4.02 -4.97
C ALA A 89 1.06 -3.87 -3.46
N HIS A 90 -0.08 -3.27 -3.07
CA HIS A 90 -0.49 -3.20 -1.66
C HIS A 90 -0.71 -4.58 -1.04
N GLU A 91 -1.43 -5.48 -1.72
CA GLU A 91 -1.70 -6.83 -1.21
C GLU A 91 -0.40 -7.61 -0.97
N ARG A 92 0.57 -7.52 -1.89
CA ARG A 92 1.89 -8.15 -1.76
C ARG A 92 2.68 -7.60 -0.57
N GLN A 93 2.69 -6.28 -0.42
CA GLN A 93 3.40 -5.65 0.69
C GLN A 93 2.72 -5.97 2.03
N ALA A 94 1.38 -5.94 2.08
CA ALA A 94 0.62 -6.30 3.26
C ALA A 94 0.90 -7.74 3.68
N GLU A 95 0.84 -8.69 2.74
CA GLU A 95 1.18 -10.10 3.00
C GLU A 95 2.58 -10.22 3.61
N ALA A 96 3.58 -9.57 3.02
CA ALA A 96 4.94 -9.58 3.53
C ALA A 96 5.03 -9.03 4.97
N LEU A 97 4.33 -7.94 5.28
CA LEU A 97 4.32 -7.33 6.62
C LEU A 97 3.58 -8.20 7.64
N PHE A 98 2.46 -8.83 7.27
CA PHE A 98 1.74 -9.77 8.14
C PHE A 98 2.59 -11.01 8.43
N VAL A 99 3.20 -11.62 7.42
CA VAL A 99 4.11 -12.77 7.61
C VAL A 99 5.29 -12.38 8.48
N ALA A 100 5.88 -11.20 8.28
CA ALA A 100 6.99 -10.72 9.10
C ALA A 100 6.59 -10.46 10.57
N SER A 101 5.37 -9.98 10.82
CA SER A 101 4.89 -9.60 12.15
C SER A 101 4.27 -10.76 12.94
N LYS A 102 3.50 -11.63 12.27
CA LYS A 102 2.69 -12.70 12.88
C LYS A 102 3.18 -14.10 12.57
N GLY A 103 3.97 -14.26 11.49
CA GLY A 103 4.40 -15.55 10.97
C GLY A 103 3.45 -16.15 9.92
N ASP A 104 2.33 -15.48 9.63
CA ASP A 104 1.33 -15.85 8.64
C ASP A 104 0.55 -14.61 8.13
N SER A 105 -0.27 -14.79 7.10
CA SER A 105 -1.11 -13.77 6.48
C SER A 105 -2.60 -14.14 6.52
N THR A 106 -3.04 -15.02 7.44
CA THR A 106 -4.43 -15.50 7.49
C THR A 106 -5.45 -14.38 7.69
N SER A 107 -5.06 -13.27 8.32
CA SER A 107 -5.92 -12.08 8.45
C SER A 107 -6.31 -11.43 7.11
N LEU A 108 -5.59 -11.74 6.03
CA LEU A 108 -5.87 -11.25 4.67
C LEU A 108 -6.71 -12.24 3.84
N GLU A 109 -7.04 -13.44 4.35
CA GLU A 109 -7.79 -14.43 3.56
C GLU A 109 -9.22 -13.96 3.21
N ASP A 110 -9.83 -13.18 4.12
CA ASP A 110 -11.18 -12.64 3.97
C ASP A 110 -11.20 -11.15 3.60
N GLY A 111 -10.04 -10.53 3.36
CA GLY A 111 -9.93 -9.08 3.14
C GLY A 111 -8.88 -8.69 2.10
N SER A 112 -8.80 -7.40 1.80
CA SER A 112 -7.76 -6.80 0.98
C SER A 112 -6.66 -6.20 1.84
N GLY A 113 -5.40 -6.49 1.46
CA GLY A 113 -4.24 -5.93 2.13
C GLY A 113 -3.96 -4.50 1.69
N VAL A 114 -4.09 -3.55 2.60
CA VAL A 114 -3.82 -2.12 2.36
C VAL A 114 -2.61 -1.71 3.17
N VAL A 115 -1.71 -0.93 2.57
CA VAL A 115 -0.48 -0.49 3.24
C VAL A 115 -0.40 1.03 3.18
N ALA A 116 -0.21 1.66 4.34
CA ALA A 116 -0.02 3.09 4.43
C ALA A 116 1.29 3.39 5.17
N GLY A 117 1.99 4.42 4.71
CA GLY A 117 3.04 5.04 5.51
C GLY A 117 2.41 5.66 6.75
N ILE A 118 3.08 5.57 7.89
CA ILE A 118 2.70 6.30 9.10
C ILE A 118 3.76 7.34 9.40
N ASP A 119 3.34 8.59 9.59
CA ASP A 119 4.23 9.65 10.08
C ASP A 119 4.43 9.43 11.59
N THR A 120 5.42 8.64 11.98
CA THR A 120 5.81 8.47 13.39
C THR A 120 6.45 9.72 13.99
N ALA A 121 6.41 10.86 13.29
CA ALA A 121 6.77 12.17 13.82
C ALA A 121 5.92 12.57 15.05
N GLU A 122 4.76 11.96 15.27
CA GLU A 122 4.01 12.04 16.53
C GLU A 122 4.55 11.05 17.59
N ARG A 123 5.86 11.06 17.83
CA ARG A 123 6.41 10.62 19.11
C ARG A 123 5.98 11.65 20.14
N PHE A 124 4.85 11.43 20.81
CA PHE A 124 4.53 12.17 22.02
C PHE A 124 5.70 11.99 23.01
N ASP A 125 6.38 13.09 23.30
CA ASP A 125 7.41 13.21 24.34
C ASP A 125 6.78 13.05 25.74
#